data_AF-A0A4Y2S5K4-F1
#
_entry.id   AF-A0A4Y2S5K4-F1
#
_cell.length_a   1.000
_cell.length_b   1.000
_cell.length_c   1.000
_cell.angle_alpha   90.00
_cell.angle_beta   90.00
_cell.angle_gamma   90.00
#
_symmetry.space_group_name_H-M   'P 1'
#
loop_
_entity.id
_entity.type
_entity.pdbx_description
1 polymer ?
#
loop_
_entity_poly.entity_id
_entity_poly.type
_entity_poly.pdbx_seq_one_letter_code
_entity_poly.pdbx_strand_id
1 'polypeptide(L)'
;MRKGTKSYLVSAFTPTKIDAVQAVVFDGYPSDVNGKSTKSAGRVRRANLHSTHEIIFNEATCPEISQEQFLANERNKVRFIDLLKKFLQKANITVKQAVEDADVLIVETALSVKSQYDNIFVVGENIDFLVPLTGLAPMKENLYFRKCGKGRTPDVLYSATSFKYKFSKMFLFIHAFSGCDTTSALFGHGKTKFCSLLERNRHLEKKYKYFSTLKLPLTKWLRRAKLFRFIYMEVTPESLHVISITCTTRYLPNQQLK
;
A
#
# COMPACT_ATOMS: atom_id res chain seq x y z
N MET A 1 9.50 6.70 20.29
CA MET A 1 9.10 6.80 21.70
C MET A 1 9.99 7.84 22.39
N ARG A 2 9.44 8.94 22.92
CA ARG A 2 10.22 9.94 23.69
C ARG A 2 10.41 9.42 25.12
N LYS A 3 11.63 9.56 25.66
CA LYS A 3 11.96 9.20 27.05
C LYS A 3 11.10 10.03 28.01
N GLY A 4 10.39 9.40 28.93
CA GLY A 4 9.74 10.07 30.07
C GLY A 4 8.29 9.70 30.40
N THR A 5 7.61 8.88 29.59
CA THR A 5 6.25 8.41 29.92
C THR A 5 6.18 6.90 29.72
N LYS A 6 5.74 6.14 30.73
CA LYS A 6 5.41 4.72 30.57
C LYS A 6 4.25 4.64 29.56
N SER A 7 4.59 4.43 28.29
CA SER A 7 3.59 4.27 27.22
C SER A 7 3.25 2.79 27.17
N TYR A 8 2.06 2.44 27.66
CA TYR A 8 1.50 1.12 27.42
C TYR A 8 1.28 0.93 25.92
N LEU A 9 1.34 -0.31 25.45
CA LEU A 9 1.18 -0.66 24.02
C LEU A 9 -0.10 -0.08 23.39
N VAL A 10 -1.11 0.21 24.21
CA VAL A 10 -2.42 0.70 23.78
C VAL A 10 -2.70 2.13 24.26
N SER A 11 -1.83 2.75 25.07
CA SER A 11 -2.11 4.09 25.65
C SER A 11 -2.18 5.21 24.60
N ALA A 12 -1.75 4.97 23.36
CA ALA A 12 -1.93 5.90 22.25
C ALA A 12 -3.37 5.93 21.70
N PHE A 13 -4.21 4.95 22.06
CA PHE A 13 -5.58 4.76 21.59
C PHE A 13 -6.59 5.13 22.70
N THR A 14 -6.49 6.32 23.28
CA THR A 14 -7.42 6.77 24.33
C THR A 14 -8.82 7.06 23.78
N PRO A 15 -9.90 6.75 24.53
CA PRO A 15 -11.30 6.87 24.09
C PRO A 15 -11.71 8.24 23.54
N THR A 16 -11.17 9.34 24.08
CA THR A 16 -11.51 10.72 23.65
C THR A 16 -11.07 11.08 22.22
N LYS A 17 -10.26 10.25 21.55
CA LYS A 17 -9.93 10.38 20.10
C LYS A 17 -10.73 9.41 19.21
N ILE A 18 -11.51 8.52 19.81
CA ILE A 18 -12.11 7.34 19.17
C ILE A 18 -13.60 7.53 18.87
N ASP A 19 -14.28 8.49 19.50
CA ASP A 19 -15.74 8.67 19.38
C ASP A 19 -16.24 8.94 17.94
N ALA A 20 -15.35 9.26 17.00
CA ALA A 20 -15.64 9.41 15.57
C ALA A 20 -15.12 8.28 14.66
N VAL A 21 -14.45 7.26 15.22
CA VAL A 21 -13.82 6.17 14.46
C VAL A 21 -14.78 5.00 14.35
N GLN A 22 -15.44 4.88 13.19
CA GLN A 22 -16.39 3.80 12.96
C GLN A 22 -15.72 2.44 12.67
N ALA A 23 -14.57 2.45 11.99
CA ALA A 23 -13.87 1.24 11.58
C ALA A 23 -12.35 1.39 11.51
N VAL A 24 -11.63 0.32 11.84
CA VAL A 24 -10.17 0.18 11.68
C VAL A 24 -9.89 -1.05 10.81
N VAL A 25 -9.00 -0.89 9.83
CA VAL A 25 -8.57 -1.98 8.95
C VAL A 25 -7.08 -2.22 9.13
N PHE A 26 -6.69 -3.46 9.42
CA PHE A 26 -5.29 -3.86 9.57
C PHE A 26 -4.75 -4.51 8.30
N ASP A 27 -3.45 -4.37 8.09
CA ASP A 27 -2.69 -5.16 7.11
C ASP A 27 -2.73 -6.65 7.46
N GLY A 28 -2.56 -7.46 6.41
CA GLY A 28 -2.49 -8.92 6.51
C GLY A 28 -1.07 -9.44 6.56
N TYR A 29 -0.87 -10.48 7.36
CA TYR A 29 0.40 -11.17 7.54
C TYR A 29 0.18 -12.68 7.39
N PRO A 30 -0.12 -13.15 6.16
CA PRO A 30 -0.42 -14.55 5.91
C PRO A 30 0.84 -15.38 6.14
N SER A 31 0.72 -16.50 6.85
CA SER A 31 1.80 -17.45 7.11
C SER A 31 2.23 -18.20 5.83
N ASP A 32 1.33 -18.34 4.86
CA ASP A 32 1.44 -19.33 3.77
C ASP A 32 1.69 -18.71 2.39
N VAL A 33 2.17 -17.47 2.34
CA VAL A 33 2.55 -16.87 1.05
C VAL A 33 3.81 -17.56 0.53
N ASN A 34 3.63 -18.47 -0.43
CA ASN A 34 4.62 -19.21 -1.22
C ASN A 34 5.67 -18.32 -1.95
N GLY A 35 6.32 -17.38 -1.26
CA GLY A 35 7.26 -16.39 -1.81
C GLY A 35 6.64 -15.38 -2.79
N LYS A 36 5.37 -15.54 -3.19
CA LYS A 36 4.69 -14.74 -4.24
C LYS A 36 4.03 -13.45 -3.74
N SER A 37 4.27 -13.04 -2.49
CA SER A 37 3.76 -11.77 -1.95
C SER A 37 4.46 -10.59 -2.63
N THR A 38 3.70 -9.58 -3.06
CA THR A 38 4.30 -8.33 -3.58
C THR A 38 5.04 -7.54 -2.50
N LYS A 39 4.78 -7.82 -1.21
CA LYS A 39 5.46 -7.19 -0.08
C LYS A 39 6.69 -7.97 0.41
N SER A 40 6.99 -9.15 -0.12
CA SER A 40 8.08 -10.02 0.37
C SER A 40 9.44 -9.34 0.35
N ALA A 41 9.83 -8.71 -0.77
CA ALA A 41 11.11 -7.99 -0.88
C ALA A 41 11.23 -6.85 0.15
N GLY A 42 10.16 -6.08 0.34
CA GLY A 42 10.10 -5.02 1.34
C GLY A 42 10.17 -5.54 2.78
N ARG A 43 9.52 -6.69 3.05
CA ARG A 43 9.57 -7.38 4.35
C ARG A 43 10.97 -7.91 4.64
N VAL A 44 11.61 -8.61 3.69
CA VAL A 44 12.97 -9.13 3.81
C VAL A 44 13.98 -8.01 4.06
N ARG A 45 13.90 -6.91 3.31
CA ARG A 45 14.80 -5.76 3.53
C ARG A 45 14.70 -5.21 4.96
N ARG A 46 13.48 -5.09 5.51
CA ARG A 46 13.27 -4.58 6.88
C ARG A 46 13.71 -5.59 7.93
N ALA A 47 13.41 -6.87 7.74
CA ALA A 47 13.85 -7.94 8.64
C ALA A 47 15.38 -8.01 8.72
N ASN A 48 16.08 -7.84 7.59
CA ASN A 48 17.54 -7.80 7.55
C ASN A 48 18.13 -6.56 8.23
N LEU A 49 17.40 -5.43 8.26
CA LEU A 49 17.86 -4.19 8.88
C LEU A 49 17.73 -4.24 10.41
N HIS A 50 16.69 -4.92 10.91
CA HIS A 50 16.33 -4.97 12.31
C HIS A 50 15.95 -6.41 12.69
N SER A 51 16.94 -7.29 12.86
CA SER A 51 16.68 -8.63 13.39
C SER A 51 16.32 -8.52 14.86
N THR A 52 15.08 -8.90 15.22
CA THR A 52 14.60 -8.90 16.60
C THR A 52 13.90 -10.20 16.93
N HIS A 53 14.04 -10.62 18.19
CA HIS A 53 13.42 -11.83 18.70
C HIS A 53 11.90 -11.67 18.79
N GLU A 54 11.20 -12.80 18.76
CA GLU A 54 9.78 -12.80 19.11
C GLU A 54 9.62 -12.44 20.59
N ILE A 55 8.66 -11.57 20.87
CA ILE A 55 8.37 -11.08 22.22
C ILE A 55 6.97 -11.56 22.61
N ILE A 56 6.88 -12.14 23.81
CA ILE A 56 5.59 -12.47 24.42
C ILE A 56 5.16 -11.26 25.24
N PHE A 57 4.00 -10.70 24.91
CA PHE A 57 3.47 -9.50 25.56
C PHE A 57 1.94 -9.56 25.66
N ASN A 58 1.40 -8.72 26.54
CA ASN A 58 -0.02 -8.53 26.78
C ASN A 58 -0.35 -7.02 26.90
N GLU A 59 -1.60 -6.70 27.25
CA GLU A 59 -2.11 -5.33 27.37
C GLU A 59 -1.32 -4.47 28.38
N ALA A 60 -0.76 -5.09 29.43
CA ALA A 60 0.00 -4.41 30.49
C ALA A 60 1.50 -4.29 30.20
N THR A 61 2.00 -4.91 29.13
CA THR A 61 3.44 -4.94 28.83
C THR A 61 3.91 -3.57 28.33
N CYS A 62 4.99 -3.07 28.92
CA CYS A 62 5.74 -1.91 28.43
C CYS A 62 6.98 -2.39 27.67
N PRO A 63 7.05 -2.24 26.33
CA PRO A 63 8.20 -2.69 25.57
C PRO A 63 9.45 -1.87 25.92
N GLU A 64 10.56 -2.54 26.21
CA GLU A 64 11.86 -1.91 26.45
C GLU A 64 12.60 -1.57 25.15
N ILE A 65 12.17 -2.17 24.03
CA ILE A 65 12.74 -1.95 22.71
C ILE A 65 12.02 -0.85 21.94
N SER A 66 12.65 -0.33 20.89
CA SER A 66 12.02 0.67 20.04
C SER A 66 10.83 0.08 19.26
N GLN A 67 9.90 0.95 18.84
CA GLN A 67 8.76 0.55 18.02
C GLN A 67 9.22 -0.08 16.70
N GLU A 68 10.27 0.46 16.07
CA GLU A 68 10.83 -0.03 14.81
C GLU A 68 11.40 -1.44 14.98
N GLN A 69 12.11 -1.68 16.08
CA GLN A 69 12.63 -3.01 16.45
C GLN A 69 11.50 -4.00 16.72
N PHE A 70 10.48 -3.59 17.47
CA PHE A 70 9.33 -4.44 17.79
C PHE A 70 8.55 -4.83 16.53
N LEU A 71 8.25 -3.84 15.68
CA LEU A 71 7.57 -4.00 14.40
C LEU A 71 8.51 -4.45 13.27
N ALA A 72 9.73 -4.91 13.54
CA ALA A 72 10.55 -5.56 12.52
C ALA A 72 10.21 -7.05 12.39
N ASN A 73 9.81 -7.68 13.51
CA ASN A 73 9.46 -9.10 13.56
C ASN A 73 7.99 -9.32 13.18
N GLU A 74 7.73 -10.17 12.20
CA GLU A 74 6.37 -10.42 11.68
C GLU A 74 5.47 -11.11 12.72
N ARG A 75 6.00 -11.99 13.59
CA ARG A 75 5.22 -12.62 14.67
C ARG A 75 4.78 -11.61 15.72
N ASN A 76 5.65 -10.65 16.04
CA ASN A 76 5.30 -9.54 16.94
C ASN A 76 4.17 -8.69 16.34
N LYS A 77 4.22 -8.40 15.03
CA LYS A 77 3.14 -7.67 14.35
C LYS A 77 1.81 -8.41 14.40
N VAL A 78 1.79 -9.70 14.10
CA VAL A 78 0.57 -10.52 14.14
C VAL A 78 -0.05 -10.48 15.53
N ARG A 79 0.74 -10.80 16.57
CA ARG A 79 0.28 -10.75 17.97
C ARG A 79 -0.20 -9.35 18.36
N PHE A 80 0.48 -8.31 17.90
CA PHE A 80 0.15 -6.93 18.24
C PHE A 80 -1.15 -6.50 17.58
N ILE A 81 -1.35 -6.87 16.31
CA ILE A 81 -2.62 -6.65 15.61
C ILE A 81 -3.74 -7.37 16.36
N ASP A 82 -3.58 -8.65 16.71
CA ASP A 82 -4.62 -9.40 17.41
C ASP A 82 -4.96 -8.82 18.78
N LEU A 83 -3.96 -8.30 19.52
CA LEU A 83 -4.18 -7.55 20.75
C LEU A 83 -5.01 -6.27 20.49
N LEU A 84 -4.63 -5.47 19.49
CA LEU A 84 -5.32 -4.25 19.12
C LEU A 84 -6.75 -4.52 18.63
N LYS A 85 -6.98 -5.57 17.83
CA LYS A 85 -8.32 -5.94 17.38
C LYS A 85 -9.24 -6.16 18.57
N LYS A 86 -8.82 -6.98 19.54
CA LYS A 86 -9.58 -7.26 20.76
C LYS A 86 -9.89 -5.98 21.54
N PHE A 87 -8.90 -5.11 21.69
CA PHE A 87 -9.07 -3.83 22.36
C PHE A 87 -10.09 -2.92 21.65
N LEU A 88 -9.97 -2.74 20.34
CA LEU A 88 -10.86 -1.90 19.54
C LEU A 88 -12.29 -2.47 19.50
N GLN A 89 -12.44 -3.80 19.41
CA GLN A 89 -13.73 -4.47 19.46
C GLN A 89 -14.42 -4.31 20.83
N LYS A 90 -13.67 -4.38 21.94
CA LYS A 90 -14.20 -4.06 23.28
C LYS A 90 -14.70 -2.62 23.38
N ALA A 91 -14.13 -1.71 22.59
CA ALA A 91 -14.56 -0.32 22.46
C ALA A 91 -15.68 -0.12 21.40
N ASN A 92 -16.33 -1.18 20.93
CA ASN A 92 -17.40 -1.18 19.92
C ASN A 92 -16.99 -0.62 18.54
N ILE A 93 -15.70 -0.66 18.20
CA ILE A 93 -15.20 -0.25 16.88
C ILE A 93 -15.23 -1.45 15.93
N THR A 94 -15.69 -1.23 14.70
CA THR A 94 -15.64 -2.27 13.67
C THR A 94 -14.19 -2.54 13.26
N VAL A 95 -13.75 -3.79 13.30
CA VAL A 95 -12.38 -4.17 12.93
C VAL A 95 -12.40 -5.12 11.73
N LYS A 96 -11.59 -4.80 10.72
CA LYS A 96 -11.34 -5.68 9.56
C LYS A 96 -9.84 -5.93 9.40
N GLN A 97 -9.47 -6.98 8.69
CA GLN A 97 -8.09 -7.24 8.32
C GLN A 97 -8.00 -7.69 6.87
N ALA A 98 -7.06 -7.12 6.13
CA ALA A 98 -6.78 -7.54 4.77
C ALA A 98 -5.95 -8.83 4.73
N VAL A 99 -5.90 -9.47 3.56
CA VAL A 99 -5.04 -10.65 3.35
C VAL A 99 -3.57 -10.26 3.29
N GLU A 100 -3.24 -9.11 2.68
CA GLU A 100 -1.87 -8.58 2.66
C GLU A 100 -1.86 -7.06 2.87
N ASP A 101 -2.51 -6.32 1.98
CA ASP A 101 -2.52 -4.87 1.95
C ASP A 101 -3.90 -4.31 2.29
N ALA A 102 -3.97 -3.47 3.32
CA ALA A 102 -5.19 -2.83 3.77
C ALA A 102 -5.67 -1.70 2.85
N ASP A 103 -4.82 -1.13 1.99
CA ASP A 103 -5.11 0.12 1.28
C ASP A 103 -6.43 0.08 0.49
N VAL A 104 -6.66 -1.00 -0.26
CA VAL A 104 -7.90 -1.20 -1.03
C VAL A 104 -9.09 -1.46 -0.10
N LEU A 105 -8.91 -2.31 0.90
CA LEU A 105 -9.97 -2.70 1.83
C LEU A 105 -10.47 -1.53 2.68
N ILE A 106 -9.59 -0.58 3.01
CA ILE A 106 -9.93 0.67 3.70
C ILE A 106 -10.92 1.48 2.86
N VAL A 107 -10.60 1.70 1.58
CA VAL A 107 -11.47 2.48 0.68
C VAL A 107 -12.77 1.74 0.39
N GLU A 108 -12.73 0.42 0.17
CA GLU A 108 -13.95 -0.39 -0.02
C GLU A 108 -14.85 -0.36 1.23
N THR A 109 -14.27 -0.39 2.43
CA THR A 109 -15.02 -0.27 3.68
C THR A 109 -15.68 1.10 3.81
N ALA A 110 -14.94 2.17 3.54
CA ALA A 110 -15.50 3.52 3.51
C ALA A 110 -16.65 3.65 2.48
N LEU A 111 -16.51 3.04 1.31
CA LEU A 111 -17.56 3.01 0.29
C LEU A 111 -18.80 2.25 0.73
N SER A 112 -18.64 1.15 1.49
CA SER A 112 -19.77 0.31 1.94
C SER A 112 -20.71 1.03 2.91
N VAL A 113 -20.20 2.01 3.67
CA VAL A 113 -20.98 2.78 4.65
C VAL A 113 -21.28 4.21 4.18
N LYS A 114 -20.93 4.53 2.93
CA LYS A 114 -21.01 5.89 2.37
C LYS A 114 -22.38 6.56 2.49
N SER A 115 -23.45 5.81 2.29
CA SER A 115 -24.82 6.35 2.34
C SER A 115 -25.32 6.61 3.76
N GLN A 116 -24.57 6.18 4.79
CA GLN A 116 -24.96 6.30 6.19
C GLN A 116 -24.44 7.60 6.83
N TYR A 117 -23.53 8.31 6.16
CA TYR A 117 -22.83 9.47 6.71
C TYR A 117 -22.72 10.60 5.70
N ASP A 118 -22.88 11.84 6.17
CA ASP A 118 -22.75 13.04 5.35
C ASP A 118 -21.34 13.22 4.80
N ASN A 119 -20.31 12.83 5.56
CA ASN A 119 -18.90 12.91 5.17
C ASN A 119 -18.12 11.71 5.73
N ILE A 120 -17.29 11.10 4.90
CA ILE A 120 -16.40 10.01 5.31
C ILE A 120 -14.95 10.40 5.06
N PHE A 121 -14.11 10.11 6.06
CA PHE A 121 -12.67 10.35 6.02
C PHE A 121 -11.90 9.04 6.15
N VAL A 122 -11.18 8.68 5.10
CA VAL A 122 -10.11 7.69 5.15
C VAL A 122 -8.87 8.38 5.74
N VAL A 123 -8.30 7.84 6.80
CA VAL A 123 -7.15 8.44 7.48
C VAL A 123 -5.91 7.59 7.27
N GLY A 124 -4.80 8.20 6.89
CA GLY A 124 -3.54 7.47 6.69
C GLY A 124 -2.35 8.40 6.48
N GLU A 125 -1.13 7.85 6.55
CA GLU A 125 0.09 8.64 6.31
C GLU A 125 0.53 8.64 4.84
N ASN A 126 0.25 7.56 4.11
CA ASN A 126 0.78 7.35 2.77
C ASN A 126 -0.06 8.07 1.70
N ILE A 127 0.59 8.80 0.80
CA ILE A 127 -0.09 9.46 -0.32
C ILE A 127 -0.64 8.44 -1.34
N ASP A 128 -0.14 7.21 -1.33
CA ASP A 128 -0.62 6.15 -2.23
C ASP A 128 -2.09 5.76 -1.97
N PHE A 129 -2.70 6.14 -0.84
CA PHE A 129 -4.15 6.05 -0.61
C PHE A 129 -4.98 6.81 -1.66
N LEU A 130 -4.38 7.81 -2.33
CA LEU A 130 -5.02 8.48 -3.47
C LEU A 130 -5.28 7.54 -4.64
N VAL A 131 -4.49 6.47 -4.79
CA VAL A 131 -4.63 5.48 -5.86
C VAL A 131 -5.94 4.71 -5.75
N PRO A 132 -6.23 3.98 -4.65
CA PRO A 132 -7.51 3.32 -4.48
C PRO A 132 -8.66 4.32 -4.35
N LEU A 133 -8.46 5.49 -3.74
CA LEU A 133 -9.50 6.52 -3.66
C LEU A 133 -9.95 6.99 -5.06
N THR A 134 -9.00 7.34 -5.93
CA THR A 134 -9.30 7.83 -7.29
C THR A 134 -9.84 6.70 -8.18
N GLY A 135 -9.31 5.48 -8.02
CA GLY A 135 -9.71 4.33 -8.83
C GLY A 135 -11.10 3.79 -8.49
N LEU A 136 -11.46 3.74 -7.21
CA LEU A 136 -12.72 3.14 -6.74
C LEU A 136 -13.83 4.17 -6.53
N ALA A 137 -13.47 5.43 -6.27
CA ALA A 137 -14.40 6.49 -5.89
C ALA A 137 -14.24 7.80 -6.68
N PRO A 138 -14.05 7.79 -8.02
CA PRO A 138 -13.67 8.97 -8.80
C PRO A 138 -14.66 10.16 -8.77
N MET A 139 -15.93 9.90 -8.44
CA MET A 139 -17.03 10.89 -8.48
C MET A 139 -17.81 10.95 -7.16
N LYS A 140 -17.16 10.60 -6.04
CA LYS A 140 -17.84 10.40 -4.76
C LYS A 140 -17.57 11.59 -3.84
N GLU A 141 -18.48 12.56 -3.85
CA GLU A 141 -18.29 13.89 -3.22
C GLU A 141 -18.10 13.84 -1.70
N ASN A 142 -18.82 12.99 -0.97
CA ASN A 142 -18.65 12.87 0.49
C ASN A 142 -17.58 11.85 0.96
N LEU A 143 -16.56 11.56 0.15
CA LEU A 143 -15.45 10.68 0.56
C LEU A 143 -14.10 11.38 0.37
N TYR A 144 -13.34 11.45 1.46
CA TYR A 144 -12.07 12.16 1.51
C TYR A 144 -10.97 11.29 2.11
N PHE A 145 -9.73 11.57 1.71
CA PHE A 145 -8.52 11.06 2.35
C PHE A 145 -7.87 12.17 3.18
N ARG A 146 -7.80 11.99 4.49
CA ARG A 146 -7.03 12.85 5.40
C ARG A 146 -5.64 12.24 5.57
N LYS A 147 -4.65 12.88 4.97
CA LYS A 147 -3.24 12.57 5.20
C LYS A 147 -2.78 13.17 6.51
N CYS A 148 -2.34 12.33 7.44
CA CYS A 148 -1.76 12.79 8.69
C CYS A 148 -0.47 13.58 8.45
N GLY A 149 -0.36 14.73 9.09
CA GLY A 149 0.85 15.54 9.16
C GLY A 149 1.92 14.89 10.04
N LYS A 150 3.18 15.31 9.87
CA LYS A 150 4.30 14.91 10.76
C LYS A 150 4.93 16.15 11.38
N GLY A 151 5.21 16.08 12.69
CA GLY A 151 5.84 17.18 13.41
C GLY A 151 4.96 18.44 13.42
N ARG A 152 5.44 19.52 12.79
CA ARG A 152 4.71 20.80 12.66
C ARG A 152 3.89 20.91 11.38
N THR A 153 3.94 19.92 10.50
CA THR A 153 3.16 19.93 9.26
C THR A 153 1.70 19.59 9.60
N PRO A 154 0.73 20.40 9.14
CA PRO A 154 -0.68 20.12 9.37
C PRO A 154 -1.16 18.92 8.55
N ASP A 155 -2.31 18.38 8.94
CA ASP A 155 -3.03 17.39 8.14
C ASP A 155 -3.46 18.00 6.80
N VAL A 156 -3.45 17.17 5.75
CA VAL A 156 -3.88 17.57 4.41
C VAL A 156 -5.07 16.72 3.98
N LEU A 157 -6.12 17.37 3.48
CA LEU A 157 -7.32 16.71 3.01
C LEU A 157 -7.31 16.61 1.48
N TYR A 158 -7.61 15.42 0.97
CA TYR A 158 -7.72 15.13 -0.45
C TYR A 158 -9.08 14.52 -0.76
N SER A 159 -9.64 14.83 -1.93
CA SER A 159 -10.75 14.12 -2.55
C SER A 159 -10.23 13.29 -3.73
N ALA A 160 -11.11 12.48 -4.33
CA ALA A 160 -10.78 11.79 -5.58
C ALA A 160 -10.47 12.77 -6.75
N THR A 161 -10.89 14.03 -6.64
CA THR A 161 -10.64 15.08 -7.64
C THR A 161 -9.42 15.94 -7.31
N SER A 162 -8.79 15.76 -6.15
CA SER A 162 -7.56 16.50 -5.79
C SER A 162 -6.40 16.24 -6.74
N PHE A 163 -6.43 15.13 -7.49
CA PHE A 163 -5.48 14.88 -8.57
C PHE A 163 -5.83 15.69 -9.83
N LYS A 164 -5.65 17.02 -9.76
CA LYS A 164 -5.87 17.94 -10.89
C LYS A 164 -4.69 17.89 -11.86
N TYR A 165 -4.60 16.81 -12.63
CA TYR A 165 -3.66 16.70 -13.74
C TYR A 165 -4.41 16.44 -15.05
N LYS A 166 -3.84 16.85 -16.19
CA LYS A 166 -4.40 16.64 -17.54
C LYS A 166 -4.80 15.17 -17.80
N PHE A 167 -4.18 14.25 -17.08
CA PHE A 167 -4.38 12.80 -17.17
C PHE A 167 -5.00 12.17 -15.92
N SER A 168 -5.78 12.92 -15.13
CA SER A 168 -6.44 12.40 -13.92
C SER A 168 -7.24 11.11 -14.18
N LYS A 169 -7.91 11.01 -15.34
CA LYS A 169 -8.63 9.81 -15.78
C LYS A 169 -7.70 8.62 -16.04
N MET A 170 -6.45 8.87 -16.44
CA MET A 170 -5.42 7.86 -16.71
C MET A 170 -4.52 7.60 -15.50
N PHE A 171 -4.89 8.06 -14.31
CA PHE A 171 -4.02 8.00 -13.14
C PHE A 171 -3.55 6.57 -12.82
N LEU A 172 -4.45 5.58 -12.86
CA LEU A 172 -4.09 4.17 -12.64
C LEU A 172 -3.09 3.66 -13.68
N PHE A 173 -3.23 4.12 -14.93
CA PHE A 173 -2.31 3.81 -16.02
C PHE A 173 -0.94 4.43 -15.80
N ILE A 174 -0.89 5.70 -15.41
CA ILE A 174 0.37 6.35 -15.06
C ILE A 174 1.01 5.61 -13.89
N HIS A 175 0.28 5.35 -12.82
CA HIS A 175 0.80 4.70 -11.61
C HIS A 175 1.38 3.30 -11.91
N ALA A 176 0.68 2.48 -12.70
CA ALA A 176 1.15 1.13 -13.03
C ALA A 176 2.37 1.12 -13.98
N PHE A 177 2.43 2.01 -14.97
CA PHE A 177 3.49 2.00 -15.99
C PHE A 177 4.73 2.83 -15.61
N SER A 178 4.55 3.90 -14.82
CA SER A 178 5.64 4.67 -14.23
C SER A 178 6.20 4.08 -12.93
N GLY A 179 5.63 2.94 -12.51
CA GLY A 179 6.06 2.13 -11.38
C GLY A 179 5.27 2.37 -10.09
N CYS A 180 4.94 1.29 -9.41
CA CYS A 180 4.36 1.22 -8.07
C CYS A 180 4.93 0.03 -7.27
N ASP A 181 4.39 -0.25 -6.09
CA ASP A 181 4.85 -1.37 -5.25
C ASP A 181 4.77 -2.73 -5.95
N THR A 182 3.88 -2.89 -6.93
CA THR A 182 3.67 -4.15 -7.65
C THR A 182 4.35 -4.21 -9.02
N THR A 183 4.74 -3.06 -9.57
CA THR A 183 5.33 -2.91 -10.90
C THR A 183 6.50 -1.94 -10.86
N SER A 184 7.69 -2.34 -11.33
CA SER A 184 8.77 -1.37 -11.51
C SER A 184 8.39 -0.32 -12.57
N ALA A 185 9.04 0.85 -12.55
CA ALA A 185 8.93 1.80 -13.64
C ALA A 185 9.49 1.21 -14.95
N LEU A 186 9.07 1.75 -16.09
CA LEU A 186 9.84 1.62 -17.34
C LEU A 186 11.22 2.27 -17.13
N PHE A 187 12.28 1.67 -17.67
CA PHE A 187 13.64 2.16 -17.46
C PHE A 187 13.75 3.62 -17.90
N GLY A 188 14.24 4.50 -17.01
CA GLY A 188 14.35 5.94 -17.26
C GLY A 188 13.03 6.72 -17.24
N HIS A 189 11.87 6.09 -16.98
CA HIS A 189 10.54 6.68 -17.09
C HIS A 189 9.77 6.66 -15.75
N GLY A 190 10.20 7.49 -14.81
CA GLY A 190 9.42 7.78 -13.59
C GLY A 190 8.14 8.58 -13.88
N LYS A 191 7.33 8.84 -12.84
CA LYS A 191 5.99 9.47 -12.94
C LYS A 191 5.95 10.71 -13.82
N THR A 192 6.83 11.68 -13.59
CA THR A 192 6.89 12.92 -14.36
C THR A 192 7.23 12.69 -15.83
N LYS A 193 8.27 11.89 -16.11
CA LYS A 193 8.69 11.58 -17.48
C LYS A 193 7.65 10.78 -18.24
N PHE A 194 6.94 9.88 -17.55
CA PHE A 194 5.84 9.12 -18.15
C PHE A 194 4.64 10.02 -18.49
N CYS A 195 4.31 11.00 -17.64
CA CYS A 195 3.31 12.02 -17.99
C CYS A 195 3.72 12.80 -19.24
N SER A 196 4.96 13.26 -19.34
CA SER A 196 5.45 13.94 -20.55
C SER A 196 5.45 13.03 -21.79
N LEU A 197 5.70 11.72 -21.63
CA LEU A 197 5.59 10.74 -22.70
C LEU A 197 4.15 10.58 -23.19
N LEU A 198 3.18 10.56 -22.27
CA LEU A 198 1.75 10.52 -22.61
C LEU A 198 1.31 11.75 -23.40
N GLU A 199 1.82 12.94 -23.07
CA GLU A 199 1.54 14.17 -23.81
C GLU A 199 2.01 14.11 -25.27
N ARG A 200 3.15 13.45 -25.50
CA ARG A 200 3.80 13.40 -26.81
C ARG A 200 3.34 12.22 -27.67
N ASN A 201 2.71 11.20 -27.08
CA ASN A 201 2.42 9.95 -27.78
C ASN A 201 0.93 9.56 -27.73
N ARG A 202 0.18 9.94 -28.78
CA ARG A 202 -1.24 9.58 -28.95
C ARG A 202 -1.51 8.07 -28.99
N HIS A 203 -0.53 7.22 -29.31
CA HIS A 203 -0.73 5.77 -29.30
C HIS A 203 -0.89 5.21 -27.88
N LEU A 204 -0.22 5.82 -26.88
CA LEU A 204 -0.40 5.43 -25.49
C LEU A 204 -1.81 5.77 -24.98
N GLU A 205 -2.39 6.87 -25.45
CA GLU A 205 -3.77 7.22 -25.15
C GLU A 205 -4.76 6.20 -25.73
N LYS A 206 -4.52 5.72 -26.97
CA LYS A 206 -5.32 4.62 -27.56
C LYS A 206 -5.19 3.32 -26.75
N LYS A 207 -3.99 2.98 -26.27
CA LYS A 207 -3.77 1.82 -25.40
C LYS A 207 -4.52 1.96 -24.07
N TYR A 208 -4.52 3.16 -23.47
CA TYR A 208 -5.34 3.43 -22.28
C TYR A 208 -6.84 3.21 -22.53
N LYS A 209 -7.37 3.64 -23.68
CA LYS A 209 -8.78 3.41 -24.03
C LYS A 209 -9.12 1.92 -23.99
N TYR A 210 -8.27 1.05 -24.55
CA TYR A 210 -8.42 -0.40 -24.43
C TYR A 210 -8.40 -0.89 -22.98
N PHE A 211 -7.52 -0.38 -22.13
CA PHE A 211 -7.51 -0.75 -20.71
C PHE A 211 -8.74 -0.29 -19.93
N SER A 212 -9.26 0.88 -20.26
CA SER A 212 -10.40 1.47 -19.59
C SER A 212 -11.71 0.70 -19.87
N THR A 213 -11.80 -0.03 -20.99
CA THR A 213 -12.97 -0.86 -21.30
C THR A 213 -13.01 -2.17 -20.52
N LEU A 214 -11.88 -2.63 -19.96
CA LEU A 214 -11.79 -3.94 -19.30
C LEU A 214 -12.59 -4.05 -18.00
N LYS A 215 -13.13 -2.95 -17.46
CA LYS A 215 -13.95 -2.88 -16.21
C LYS A 215 -13.48 -3.85 -15.11
N LEU A 216 -12.17 -3.87 -14.84
CA LEU A 216 -11.58 -4.81 -13.87
C LEU A 216 -11.56 -4.20 -12.46
N PRO A 217 -11.66 -5.03 -11.40
CA PRO A 217 -11.29 -4.63 -10.06
C PRO A 217 -9.88 -4.05 -10.02
N LEU A 218 -9.64 -3.02 -9.21
CA LEU A 218 -8.39 -2.27 -9.15
C LEU A 218 -7.15 -3.17 -9.02
N THR A 219 -7.22 -4.19 -8.16
CA THR A 219 -6.15 -5.16 -7.94
C THR A 219 -5.84 -6.00 -9.18
N LYS A 220 -6.87 -6.41 -9.94
CA LYS A 220 -6.71 -7.11 -11.22
C LYS A 220 -6.21 -6.17 -12.31
N TRP A 221 -6.62 -4.90 -12.27
CA TRP A 221 -6.19 -3.87 -13.21
C TRP A 221 -4.68 -3.65 -13.13
N LEU A 222 -4.14 -3.43 -11.92
CA LEU A 222 -2.70 -3.26 -11.69
C LEU A 222 -1.89 -4.48 -12.13
N ARG A 223 -2.37 -5.69 -11.84
CA ARG A 223 -1.73 -6.94 -12.28
C ARG A 223 -1.75 -7.11 -13.81
N ARG A 224 -2.85 -6.77 -14.50
CA ARG A 224 -2.92 -6.84 -15.96
C ARG A 224 -2.05 -5.78 -16.64
N ALA A 225 -1.94 -4.58 -16.07
CA ALA A 225 -1.03 -3.56 -16.56
C ALA A 225 0.42 -4.07 -16.56
N LYS A 226 0.81 -4.83 -15.54
CA LYS A 226 2.10 -5.54 -15.51
C LYS A 226 2.29 -6.49 -16.68
N LEU A 227 1.32 -7.36 -16.95
CA LEU A 227 1.39 -8.33 -18.06
C LEU A 227 1.42 -7.64 -19.43
N PHE A 228 0.62 -6.60 -19.61
CA PHE A 228 0.58 -5.87 -20.87
C PHE A 228 1.86 -5.10 -21.16
N ARG A 229 2.58 -4.64 -20.12
CA ARG A 229 3.92 -4.08 -20.28
C ARG A 229 4.85 -5.08 -20.96
N PHE A 230 4.82 -6.35 -20.54
CA PHE A 230 5.59 -7.42 -21.17
C PHE A 230 5.19 -7.68 -22.63
N ILE A 231 3.89 -7.65 -22.94
CA ILE A 231 3.40 -8.03 -24.28
C ILE A 231 3.53 -6.89 -25.31
N TYR A 232 3.28 -5.64 -24.91
CA TYR A 232 2.99 -4.54 -25.86
C TYR A 232 3.94 -3.34 -25.81
N MET A 233 4.94 -3.34 -24.92
CA MET A 233 5.93 -2.26 -24.84
C MET A 233 7.38 -2.72 -25.10
N GLU A 234 7.64 -4.02 -25.27
CA GLU A 234 8.96 -4.57 -25.60
C GLU A 234 9.18 -4.90 -27.09
N VAL A 235 8.30 -4.49 -28.00
CA VAL A 235 8.48 -4.78 -29.44
C VAL A 235 8.46 -3.52 -30.29
N THR A 236 9.66 -2.98 -30.52
CA THR A 236 10.06 -2.40 -31.81
C THR A 236 11.32 -3.15 -32.29
N PRO A 237 11.37 -3.74 -33.49
CA PRO A 237 12.35 -4.77 -33.84
C PRO A 237 13.81 -4.32 -34.04
N GLU A 238 14.13 -3.02 -33.94
CA GLU A 238 15.39 -2.49 -34.48
C GLU A 238 16.51 -2.24 -33.46
N SER A 239 16.30 -2.52 -32.17
CA SER A 239 17.35 -2.33 -31.14
C SER A 239 17.57 -3.61 -30.33
N LEU A 240 17.95 -4.68 -31.05
CA LEU A 240 18.46 -5.94 -30.49
C LEU A 240 19.91 -5.75 -30.04
N HIS A 241 20.12 -5.03 -28.93
CA HIS A 241 21.23 -5.32 -28.04
C HIS A 241 20.65 -5.98 -26.79
N VAL A 242 20.62 -7.31 -26.87
CA VAL A 242 20.44 -8.31 -25.80
C VAL A 242 20.47 -7.71 -24.39
N ILE A 243 19.31 -7.42 -23.82
CA ILE A 243 19.13 -7.51 -22.37
C ILE A 243 18.56 -8.90 -22.11
N SER A 244 19.46 -9.87 -21.98
CA SER A 244 19.15 -11.15 -21.34
C SER A 244 18.77 -10.83 -19.89
N ILE A 245 17.47 -10.78 -19.57
CA ILE A 245 17.04 -10.93 -18.18
C ILE A 245 17.11 -12.42 -17.88
N THR A 246 18.29 -12.86 -17.47
CA THR A 246 18.47 -14.18 -16.90
C THR A 246 17.75 -14.21 -15.56
N CYS A 247 16.53 -14.76 -15.52
CA CYS A 247 15.86 -15.06 -14.26
C CYS A 247 16.47 -16.36 -13.71
N THR A 248 17.68 -16.29 -13.12
CA THR A 248 18.26 -17.42 -12.41
C THR A 248 17.74 -17.46 -10.97
N THR A 249 16.85 -18.40 -10.66
CA THR A 249 16.89 -19.07 -9.36
C THR A 249 18.07 -20.04 -9.39
N ARG A 250 19.28 -19.54 -9.09
CA ARG A 250 20.43 -20.44 -8.92
C ARG A 250 20.41 -20.93 -7.47
N TYR A 251 20.02 -22.19 -7.31
CA TYR A 251 20.37 -23.04 -6.18
C TYR A 251 21.89 -22.89 -5.95
N LEU A 252 22.31 -22.59 -4.73
CA LEU A 252 23.69 -22.76 -4.30
C LEU A 252 23.79 -24.17 -3.68
N PRO A 253 24.46 -25.15 -4.31
CA PRO A 253 24.96 -26.30 -3.60
C PRO A 253 26.23 -25.90 -2.83
N ASN A 254 26.29 -26.36 -1.59
CA ASN A 254 27.43 -26.33 -0.69
C ASN A 254 28.73 -26.90 -1.32
N GLN A 255 29.85 -26.34 -0.85
CA GLN A 255 31.18 -26.97 -0.68
C GLN A 255 32.03 -27.22 -1.96
N GLN A 256 33.36 -27.07 -2.01
CA GLN A 256 34.43 -27.15 -1.00
C GLN A 256 35.60 -26.18 -1.23
N LEU A 257 36.39 -25.97 -0.16
CA LEU A 257 37.74 -25.40 -0.16
C LEU A 257 38.71 -26.14 -1.10
N LYS A 258 39.55 -25.36 -1.79
CA LYS A 258 41.02 -25.43 -1.75
C LYS A 258 41.58 -24.07 -2.14
#